data_AF-C7X9N1-F1
#
_entry.id   AF-C7X9N1-F1
#
_cell.length_a   1.000
_cell.length_b   1.000
_cell.length_c   1.000
_cell.angle_alpha   90.00
_cell.angle_beta   90.00
_cell.angle_gamma   90.00
#
_symmetry.space_group_name_H-M   'P 1'
#
loop_
_entity.id
_entity.type
_entity.pdbx_description
1 polymer ?
#
loop_
_entity_poly.entity_id
_entity_poly.type
_entity_poly.pdbx_seq_one_letter_code
_entity_poly.pdbx_strand_id
1 'polypeptide(L)'
;MKRIWIFLMAMLCIVSFTGCDKTEEPNGPVIDYDNLFDRTYSINDDGCCVLESCEPTRATVIEDEVKGYGWKVIGIYEVQNDGRLSQKDYRETVCGGGYEDYWFESDSRLVGFHHSDIPGKFYNKTTWRYDATKGFIMRGTESESLQNRYMQVLALTTLQGKKFYMYTMQNIGVKYDEHGNQKPFYCMVVYQRMTDNELAKMKKAYDYDANFDFTGAVPDDCKFRVSARYYNPDDFEEGTNGSVIVAFGNVEFSLTDHLGTAMLPNPALEYFDSIVWRANDRIVPDRYVIHRNNQSKAQTVLTWTTRFFYTNPNLTTYFEGYKKGRIVYTYTMHHDIYFDKFLCFDWGKFSMSKPREFTATCLLDKSRSFTVYEPRTYNNDMNKVYAELRYNSEEKGKGNDIAILEKEISELTELMINHYGKGTEVGKQVEHYRTLFKALPEKAHIITYWATADTRIALVFNRDDADSKNDYYYVHAEPVQQ
;
A
#
# COMPACT_ATOMS: atom_id res chain seq x y z
N MET A 1 -62.42 -14.80 -64.89
CA MET A 1 -63.47 -15.72 -64.37
C MET A 1 -63.49 -15.53 -62.85
N LYS A 2 -64.56 -14.96 -62.25
CA LYS A 2 -65.64 -15.65 -61.49
C LYS A 2 -65.07 -16.67 -60.48
N ARG A 3 -65.07 -16.36 -59.16
CA ARG A 3 -66.13 -16.60 -58.11
C ARG A 3 -66.16 -18.09 -57.69
N ILE A 4 -66.14 -18.52 -56.41
CA ILE A 4 -66.92 -18.14 -55.20
C ILE A 4 -66.19 -18.73 -53.94
N TRP A 5 -65.88 -17.98 -52.87
CA TRP A 5 -66.64 -17.66 -51.63
C TRP A 5 -66.58 -18.69 -50.45
N ILE A 6 -65.94 -18.26 -49.34
CA ILE A 6 -66.34 -18.33 -47.90
C ILE A 6 -66.92 -19.64 -47.31
N PHE A 7 -66.36 -20.10 -46.17
CA PHE A 7 -67.16 -20.38 -44.95
C PHE A 7 -66.36 -20.21 -43.64
N LEU A 8 -67.09 -19.98 -42.54
CA LEU A 8 -66.63 -19.71 -41.17
C LEU A 8 -66.91 -20.93 -40.28
N MET A 9 -66.10 -21.19 -39.23
CA MET A 9 -66.60 -21.72 -37.94
C MET A 9 -65.57 -21.61 -36.81
N ALA A 10 -66.08 -21.50 -35.58
CA ALA A 10 -65.33 -21.51 -34.31
C ALA A 10 -66.18 -22.20 -33.22
N MET A 11 -65.58 -22.51 -32.07
CA MET A 11 -66.18 -23.23 -30.91
C MET A 11 -66.53 -24.71 -31.21
N LEU A 12 -66.80 -25.63 -30.26
CA LEU A 12 -66.81 -25.68 -28.77
C LEU A 12 -66.63 -27.19 -28.37
N CYS A 13 -66.28 -27.64 -27.16
CA CYS A 13 -65.13 -27.43 -26.24
C CYS A 13 -65.19 -28.57 -25.16
N ILE A 14 -64.36 -28.54 -24.10
CA ILE A 14 -64.54 -29.28 -22.80
C ILE A 14 -64.31 -30.83 -22.89
N VAL A 15 -63.90 -31.63 -21.88
CA VAL A 15 -63.63 -31.55 -20.41
C VAL A 15 -62.20 -32.10 -20.15
N SER A 16 -61.26 -31.41 -19.49
CA SER A 16 -61.08 -31.12 -18.04
C SER A 16 -60.37 -32.20 -17.21
N PHE A 17 -59.34 -31.80 -16.44
CA PHE A 17 -59.08 -32.35 -15.11
C PHE A 17 -58.54 -31.27 -14.16
N THR A 18 -59.24 -31.11 -13.03
CA THR A 18 -58.80 -30.51 -11.76
C THR A 18 -57.63 -29.52 -11.78
N GLY A 19 -57.94 -28.22 -11.75
CA GLY A 19 -57.08 -27.29 -11.02
C GLY A 19 -57.24 -27.55 -9.52
N CYS A 20 -56.13 -27.71 -8.80
CA CYS A 20 -56.09 -27.48 -7.35
C CYS A 20 -55.40 -26.14 -7.12
N ASP A 21 -56.03 -25.26 -6.38
CA ASP A 21 -55.37 -24.05 -5.91
C ASP A 21 -54.15 -24.42 -5.05
N LYS A 22 -53.03 -23.78 -5.37
CA LYS A 22 -51.99 -23.46 -4.39
C LYS A 22 -51.67 -21.98 -4.48
N THR A 23 -52.65 -21.20 -4.07
CA THR A 23 -52.43 -19.89 -3.46
C THR A 23 -51.46 -20.04 -2.29
N GLU A 24 -50.19 -19.73 -2.52
CA GLU A 24 -49.23 -19.23 -1.53
C GLU A 24 -47.92 -18.91 -2.28
N GLU A 25 -47.80 -17.68 -2.77
CA GLU A 25 -46.48 -17.12 -3.05
C GLU A 25 -45.69 -17.13 -1.73
N PRO A 26 -44.43 -17.60 -1.71
CA PRO A 26 -43.63 -17.57 -0.50
C PRO A 26 -43.20 -16.14 -0.19
N ASN A 27 -44.09 -15.38 0.46
CA ASN A 27 -43.76 -14.19 1.23
C ASN A 27 -42.88 -14.60 2.43
N GLY A 28 -41.61 -14.90 2.14
CA GLY A 28 -40.55 -14.79 3.13
C GLY A 28 -40.48 -13.35 3.65
N PRO A 29 -39.87 -13.11 4.82
CA PRO A 29 -39.84 -11.79 5.43
C PRO A 29 -39.21 -10.78 4.45
N VAL A 30 -40.04 -9.84 3.98
CA VAL A 30 -39.55 -8.68 3.20
C VAL A 30 -38.84 -7.76 4.19
N ILE A 31 -37.55 -8.03 4.40
CA ILE A 31 -36.64 -7.10 5.06
C ILE A 31 -36.59 -5.86 4.17
N ASP A 32 -37.22 -4.79 4.64
CA ASP A 32 -37.25 -3.51 3.96
C ASP A 32 -35.81 -2.96 3.85
N TYR A 33 -35.31 -2.82 2.62
CA TYR A 33 -33.87 -2.70 2.36
C TYR A 33 -33.26 -1.40 2.92
N ASP A 34 -34.06 -0.34 2.93
CA ASP A 34 -33.68 0.97 3.47
C ASP A 34 -33.45 0.89 5.00
N ASN A 35 -34.00 -0.12 5.67
CA ASN A 35 -33.95 -0.30 7.12
C ASN A 35 -32.61 -0.87 7.63
N LEU A 36 -31.77 -1.46 6.77
CA LEU A 36 -30.50 -2.08 7.21
C LEU A 36 -29.52 -1.07 7.82
N PHE A 37 -29.46 0.15 7.29
CA PHE A 37 -28.62 1.24 7.84
C PHE A 37 -29.16 1.84 9.15
N ASP A 38 -30.40 1.52 9.53
CA ASP A 38 -31.03 1.88 10.80
C ASP A 38 -30.97 0.76 11.86
N ARG A 39 -30.33 -0.37 11.54
CA ARG A 39 -30.04 -1.42 12.53
C ARG A 39 -28.75 -1.17 13.30
N THR A 40 -28.72 -1.76 14.48
CA THR A 40 -27.53 -1.89 15.33
C THR A 40 -27.02 -3.32 15.20
N TYR A 41 -25.71 -3.45 14.97
CA TYR A 41 -24.99 -4.71 14.87
C TYR A 41 -24.12 -4.90 16.12
N SER A 42 -24.05 -6.12 16.64
CA SER A 42 -23.40 -6.47 17.91
C SER A 42 -22.37 -7.58 17.71
N ILE A 43 -21.32 -7.61 18.53
CA ILE A 43 -20.35 -8.71 18.54
C ILE A 43 -20.86 -9.78 19.51
N ASN A 44 -21.10 -10.99 19.00
CA ASN A 44 -21.58 -12.13 19.79
C ASN A 44 -20.44 -12.89 20.49
N ASP A 45 -20.79 -13.92 21.27
CA ASP A 45 -19.84 -14.79 21.99
C ASP A 45 -18.84 -15.53 21.08
N ASP A 46 -19.16 -15.76 19.80
CA ASP A 46 -18.24 -16.33 18.80
C ASP A 46 -17.20 -15.29 18.30
N GLY A 47 -17.25 -14.06 18.79
CA GLY A 47 -16.45 -12.94 18.30
C GLY A 47 -16.86 -12.50 16.89
N CYS A 48 -18.12 -12.69 16.49
CA CYS A 48 -18.65 -12.31 15.17
C CYS A 48 -19.58 -11.10 15.31
N CYS A 49 -19.37 -10.05 14.53
CA CYS A 49 -20.34 -8.95 14.43
C CYS A 49 -21.55 -9.41 13.61
N VAL A 50 -22.76 -9.27 14.15
CA VAL A 50 -24.00 -9.82 13.58
C VAL A 50 -25.18 -8.88 13.79
N LEU A 51 -26.21 -9.06 12.98
CA LEU A 51 -27.57 -8.62 13.29
C LEU A 51 -28.29 -9.76 14.00
N GLU A 52 -28.42 -9.70 15.34
CA GLU A 52 -29.04 -10.77 16.14
C GLU A 52 -30.51 -11.03 15.77
N SER A 53 -31.24 -10.00 15.35
CA SER A 53 -32.66 -10.12 14.94
C SER A 53 -32.84 -10.60 13.48
N CYS A 54 -31.80 -11.15 12.85
CA CYS A 54 -31.87 -11.63 11.47
C CYS A 54 -32.27 -13.11 11.43
N GLU A 55 -33.44 -13.42 10.86
CA GLU A 55 -33.84 -14.81 10.65
C GLU A 55 -32.90 -15.50 9.63
N PRO A 56 -32.44 -16.75 9.89
CA PRO A 56 -31.65 -17.50 8.93
C PRO A 56 -32.38 -17.69 7.60
N THR A 57 -31.70 -17.39 6.49
CA THR A 57 -32.22 -17.69 5.15
C THR A 57 -32.39 -19.21 4.98
N ARG A 58 -33.46 -19.63 4.30
CA ARG A 58 -33.70 -21.06 4.03
C ARG A 58 -32.59 -21.64 3.17
N ALA A 59 -32.02 -22.77 3.56
CA ALA A 59 -30.93 -23.43 2.83
C ALA A 59 -31.21 -23.66 1.33
N THR A 60 -32.47 -23.94 0.96
CA THR A 60 -32.90 -24.07 -0.44
C THR A 60 -32.68 -22.78 -1.25
N VAL A 61 -32.86 -21.60 -0.66
CA VAL A 61 -32.64 -20.32 -1.35
C VAL A 61 -31.14 -20.08 -1.60
N ILE A 62 -30.27 -20.53 -0.69
CA ILE A 62 -28.82 -20.47 -0.90
C ILE A 62 -28.39 -21.46 -2.00
N GLU A 63 -28.95 -22.67 -1.99
CA GLU A 63 -28.76 -23.73 -2.98
C GLU A 63 -29.20 -23.30 -4.39
N ASP A 64 -30.38 -22.67 -4.51
CA ASP A 64 -30.97 -22.29 -5.80
C ASP A 64 -30.37 -20.97 -6.36
N GLU A 65 -30.11 -19.97 -5.50
CA GLU A 65 -29.75 -18.61 -5.96
C GLU A 65 -28.26 -18.24 -5.80
N VAL A 66 -27.56 -18.77 -4.80
CA VAL A 66 -26.15 -18.41 -4.54
C VAL A 66 -25.21 -19.38 -5.26
N LYS A 67 -25.46 -20.69 -5.16
CA LYS A 67 -24.59 -21.73 -5.73
C LYS A 67 -24.56 -21.71 -7.27
N GLY A 68 -23.38 -21.90 -7.83
CA GLY A 68 -23.10 -21.85 -9.27
C GLY A 68 -22.77 -20.44 -9.77
N TYR A 69 -23.19 -19.38 -9.05
CA TYR A 69 -23.18 -18.01 -9.55
C TYR A 69 -22.01 -17.16 -9.06
N GLY A 70 -21.61 -16.21 -9.90
CA GLY A 70 -20.65 -15.16 -9.55
C GLY A 70 -21.34 -14.00 -8.83
N TRP A 71 -20.62 -13.36 -7.92
CA TRP A 71 -21.11 -12.28 -7.05
C TRP A 71 -20.02 -11.22 -6.92
N LYS A 72 -20.24 -10.03 -7.47
CA LYS A 72 -19.29 -8.90 -7.41
C LYS A 72 -19.67 -7.92 -6.31
N VAL A 73 -18.70 -7.37 -5.59
CA VAL A 73 -18.94 -6.36 -4.55
C VAL A 73 -19.33 -5.03 -5.19
N ILE A 74 -20.47 -4.50 -4.77
CA ILE A 74 -21.00 -3.21 -5.21
C ILE A 74 -21.14 -2.16 -4.08
N GLY A 75 -20.80 -2.51 -2.84
CA GLY A 75 -20.68 -1.59 -1.70
C GLY A 75 -20.10 -2.27 -0.46
N ILE A 76 -19.32 -1.54 0.35
CA ILE A 76 -18.77 -2.00 1.63
C ILE A 76 -19.00 -0.93 2.69
N TYR A 77 -19.72 -1.26 3.76
CA TYR A 77 -20.12 -0.31 4.80
C TYR A 77 -19.64 -0.79 6.18
N GLU A 78 -18.75 -0.02 6.81
CA GLU A 78 -18.17 -0.29 8.12
C GLU A 78 -19.20 -0.26 9.26
N VAL A 79 -19.12 -1.20 10.19
CA VAL A 79 -19.80 -1.09 11.49
C VAL A 79 -18.98 -0.19 12.41
N GLN A 80 -19.59 0.90 12.88
CA GLN A 80 -18.97 1.92 13.71
C GLN A 80 -19.04 1.56 15.22
N ASN A 81 -18.37 2.35 16.06
CA ASN A 81 -18.27 2.08 17.52
C ASN A 81 -19.62 2.10 18.27
N ASP A 82 -20.68 2.65 17.67
CA ASP A 82 -22.06 2.64 18.19
C ASP A 82 -22.90 1.46 17.65
N GLY A 83 -22.27 0.57 16.87
CA GLY A 83 -22.91 -0.56 16.20
C GLY A 83 -23.69 -0.20 14.93
N ARG A 84 -23.68 1.06 14.47
CA ARG A 84 -24.37 1.48 13.23
C ARG A 84 -23.48 1.36 11.99
N LEU A 85 -24.09 1.37 10.81
CA LEU A 85 -23.38 1.34 9.53
C LEU A 85 -22.95 2.74 9.07
N SER A 86 -21.69 2.86 8.67
CA SER A 86 -21.13 3.99 7.95
C SER A 86 -21.94 4.30 6.68
N GLN A 87 -22.25 5.58 6.47
CA GLN A 87 -22.87 6.08 5.24
C GLN A 87 -21.88 6.24 4.06
N LYS A 88 -20.58 6.04 4.30
CA LYS A 88 -19.54 6.03 3.27
C LYS A 88 -19.20 4.61 2.85
N ASP A 89 -19.10 4.38 1.54
CA ASP A 89 -18.59 3.14 0.98
C ASP A 89 -17.06 3.09 1.11
N TYR A 90 -16.55 2.13 1.86
CA TYR A 90 -15.12 1.95 2.13
C TYR A 90 -14.28 1.85 0.84
N ARG A 91 -14.87 1.35 -0.26
CA ARG A 91 -14.20 1.20 -1.57
C ARG A 91 -13.73 2.53 -2.16
N GLU A 92 -14.33 3.65 -1.79
CA GLU A 92 -13.90 5.00 -2.23
C GLU A 92 -12.59 5.46 -1.55
N THR A 93 -12.19 4.80 -0.47
CA THR A 93 -11.07 5.18 0.41
C THR A 93 -9.99 4.10 0.56
N VAL A 94 -9.91 3.15 -0.38
CA VAL A 94 -8.98 2.01 -0.29
C VAL A 94 -7.54 2.42 -0.55
N CYS A 95 -6.67 2.20 0.43
CA CYS A 95 -5.24 1.98 0.26
C CYS A 95 -4.85 0.71 1.04
N GLY A 96 -4.12 -0.21 0.39
CA GLY A 96 -3.66 -1.50 0.93
C GLY A 96 -4.73 -2.56 1.25
N GLY A 97 -5.89 -2.17 1.78
CA GLY A 97 -6.97 -3.06 2.22
C GLY A 97 -7.87 -3.52 1.08
N GLY A 98 -7.67 -4.76 0.61
CA GLY A 98 -8.44 -5.33 -0.50
C GLY A 98 -9.86 -5.82 -0.16
N TYR A 99 -10.58 -6.29 -1.18
CA TYR A 99 -11.87 -6.99 -1.05
C TYR A 99 -12.00 -8.14 -2.06
N GLU A 100 -12.97 -9.04 -1.84
CA GLU A 100 -13.16 -10.25 -2.65
C GLU A 100 -14.54 -10.28 -3.34
N ASP A 101 -14.53 -10.41 -4.67
CA ASP A 101 -15.67 -10.94 -5.42
C ASP A 101 -15.68 -12.47 -5.31
N TYR A 102 -16.84 -13.12 -5.37
CA TYR A 102 -16.95 -14.58 -5.23
C TYR A 102 -17.56 -15.27 -6.44
N TRP A 103 -17.23 -16.55 -6.61
CA TRP A 103 -17.96 -17.52 -7.42
C TRP A 103 -18.10 -18.84 -6.66
N PHE A 104 -19.33 -19.19 -6.31
CA PHE A 104 -19.65 -20.43 -5.60
C PHE A 104 -19.70 -21.59 -6.59
N GLU A 105 -18.54 -22.06 -7.08
CA GLU A 105 -18.41 -23.04 -8.18
C GLU A 105 -19.31 -24.27 -8.04
N SER A 106 -19.40 -24.84 -6.84
CA SER A 106 -20.23 -26.02 -6.55
C SER A 106 -20.46 -26.16 -5.04
N ASP A 107 -21.18 -27.21 -4.63
CA ASP A 107 -21.68 -27.51 -3.26
C ASP A 107 -20.66 -27.28 -2.12
N SER A 108 -19.37 -27.41 -2.42
CA SER A 108 -18.28 -27.27 -1.45
C SER A 108 -17.12 -26.40 -1.92
N ARG A 109 -17.21 -25.76 -3.10
CA ARG A 109 -16.11 -24.99 -3.71
C ARG A 109 -16.47 -23.53 -3.92
N LEU A 110 -15.57 -22.65 -3.48
CA LEU A 110 -15.68 -21.21 -3.56
C LEU A 110 -14.39 -20.64 -4.20
N VAL A 111 -14.55 -19.76 -5.18
CA VAL A 111 -13.45 -19.00 -5.78
C VAL A 111 -13.59 -17.55 -5.37
N GLY A 112 -12.63 -17.04 -4.60
CA GLY A 112 -12.53 -15.61 -4.26
C GLY A 112 -11.58 -14.89 -5.20
N PHE A 113 -12.00 -13.80 -5.84
CA PHE A 113 -11.19 -12.96 -6.72
C PHE A 113 -10.77 -11.69 -5.98
N HIS A 114 -9.47 -11.53 -5.71
CA HIS A 114 -8.97 -10.49 -4.81
C HIS A 114 -8.70 -9.18 -5.55
N HIS A 115 -9.37 -8.10 -5.14
CA HIS A 115 -9.10 -6.73 -5.56
C HIS A 115 -8.18 -6.06 -4.54
N SER A 116 -7.04 -5.55 -4.97
CA SER A 116 -6.11 -4.75 -4.16
C SER A 116 -5.31 -3.80 -5.07
N ASP A 117 -4.53 -2.90 -4.47
CA ASP A 117 -3.57 -2.03 -5.15
C ASP A 117 -2.22 -2.73 -5.48
N ILE A 118 -2.01 -3.94 -4.95
CA ILE A 118 -0.83 -4.77 -5.21
C ILE A 118 -0.80 -5.19 -6.70
N PRO A 119 0.34 -5.10 -7.42
CA PRO A 119 0.44 -5.49 -8.82
C PRO A 119 0.15 -6.98 -9.10
N GLY A 120 -1.09 -7.31 -9.43
CA GLY A 120 -1.52 -8.64 -9.87
C GLY A 120 -3.04 -8.79 -9.84
N LYS A 121 -3.55 -9.82 -10.52
CA LYS A 121 -4.94 -10.27 -10.38
C LYS A 121 -4.94 -11.76 -10.08
N PHE A 122 -5.42 -12.13 -8.91
CA PHE A 122 -5.34 -13.49 -8.39
C PHE A 122 -6.63 -13.92 -7.71
N TYR A 123 -6.85 -15.23 -7.70
CA TYR A 123 -7.99 -15.85 -7.03
C TYR A 123 -7.54 -16.99 -6.11
N ASN A 124 -8.30 -17.23 -5.05
CA ASN A 124 -8.11 -18.37 -4.17
C ASN A 124 -9.23 -19.39 -4.35
N LYS A 125 -8.90 -20.69 -4.50
CA LYS A 125 -9.87 -21.79 -4.42
C LYS A 125 -9.97 -22.29 -2.98
N THR A 126 -11.08 -21.98 -2.31
CA THR A 126 -11.36 -22.39 -0.94
C THR A 126 -12.63 -23.22 -0.86
N THR A 127 -12.95 -23.74 0.33
CA THR A 127 -14.21 -24.45 0.58
C THR A 127 -15.28 -23.49 1.09
N TRP A 128 -16.55 -23.88 0.92
CA TRP A 128 -17.66 -23.25 1.63
C TRP A 128 -18.73 -24.27 2.07
N ARG A 129 -19.61 -23.85 2.97
CA ARG A 129 -20.90 -24.49 3.30
C ARG A 129 -21.88 -23.45 3.85
N TYR A 130 -23.15 -23.81 3.98
CA TYR A 130 -24.15 -22.98 4.66
C TYR A 130 -24.57 -23.57 6.02
N ASP A 131 -24.54 -22.76 7.07
CA ASP A 131 -25.13 -23.06 8.37
C ASP A 131 -26.51 -22.39 8.46
N ALA A 132 -27.56 -23.17 8.18
CA ALA A 132 -28.95 -22.73 8.25
C ALA A 132 -29.48 -22.48 9.69
N THR A 133 -28.68 -22.78 10.72
CA THR A 133 -29.01 -22.50 12.13
C THR A 133 -28.59 -21.10 12.51
N LYS A 134 -27.37 -20.68 12.11
CA LYS A 134 -26.84 -19.32 12.34
C LYS A 134 -27.15 -18.34 11.20
N GLY A 135 -27.58 -18.84 10.04
CA GLY A 135 -27.78 -18.05 8.82
C GLY A 135 -26.47 -17.71 8.08
N PHE A 136 -25.38 -18.42 8.38
CA PHE A 136 -24.03 -18.08 7.94
C PHE A 136 -23.61 -18.88 6.71
N ILE A 137 -23.14 -18.19 5.66
CA ILE A 137 -22.19 -18.79 4.71
C ILE A 137 -20.85 -18.90 5.43
N MET A 138 -20.28 -20.10 5.43
CA MET A 138 -18.99 -20.41 6.05
C MET A 138 -17.97 -20.66 4.95
N ARG A 139 -17.07 -19.70 4.71
CA ARG A 139 -15.92 -19.81 3.78
C ARG A 139 -14.66 -20.30 4.53
N GLY A 140 -13.63 -20.74 3.81
CA GLY A 140 -12.33 -21.07 4.42
C GLY A 140 -12.26 -22.44 5.09
N THR A 141 -11.07 -22.76 5.60
CA THR A 141 -10.69 -24.02 6.24
C THR A 141 -11.08 -24.06 7.72
N GLU A 142 -11.36 -25.23 8.31
CA GLU A 142 -11.78 -25.30 9.72
C GLU A 142 -10.69 -24.93 10.75
N SER A 143 -9.45 -24.72 10.29
CA SER A 143 -8.34 -24.15 11.08
C SER A 143 -8.41 -22.64 11.30
N GLU A 144 -9.22 -21.90 10.53
CA GLU A 144 -9.36 -20.44 10.70
C GLU A 144 -10.54 -20.10 11.63
N SER A 145 -10.42 -19.00 12.39
CA SER A 145 -11.42 -18.59 13.39
C SER A 145 -12.79 -18.32 12.77
N LEU A 146 -13.87 -18.62 13.51
CA LEU A 146 -15.25 -18.37 13.08
C LEU A 146 -15.45 -16.90 12.66
N GLN A 147 -14.88 -15.96 13.43
CA GLN A 147 -14.77 -14.53 13.12
C GLN A 147 -14.26 -14.18 11.71
N ASN A 148 -13.35 -14.96 11.13
CA ASN A 148 -12.83 -14.70 9.77
C ASN A 148 -13.64 -15.43 8.70
N ARG A 149 -14.20 -16.59 9.05
CA ARG A 149 -14.87 -17.52 8.13
C ARG A 149 -16.35 -17.25 7.89
N TYR A 150 -17.03 -16.57 8.80
CA TYR A 150 -18.47 -16.32 8.67
C TYR A 150 -18.78 -15.21 7.65
N MET A 151 -19.93 -15.35 7.01
CA MET A 151 -20.65 -14.31 6.29
C MET A 151 -22.14 -14.49 6.67
N GLN A 152 -22.65 -13.71 7.62
CA GLN A 152 -24.08 -13.78 7.98
C GLN A 152 -24.89 -13.24 6.79
N VAL A 153 -25.80 -14.04 6.23
CA VAL A 153 -26.67 -13.59 5.14
C VAL A 153 -27.79 -12.73 5.74
N LEU A 154 -27.71 -11.42 5.52
CA LEU A 154 -28.69 -10.44 6.00
C LEU A 154 -29.92 -10.38 5.09
N ALA A 155 -29.71 -10.44 3.77
CA ALA A 155 -30.78 -10.43 2.78
C ALA A 155 -30.31 -11.01 1.44
N LEU A 156 -31.23 -11.68 0.73
CA LEU A 156 -31.11 -12.06 -0.68
C LEU A 156 -32.34 -11.54 -1.41
N THR A 157 -32.15 -10.77 -2.48
CA THR A 157 -33.24 -10.02 -3.12
C THR A 157 -33.10 -9.92 -4.63
N THR A 158 -34.23 -9.77 -5.33
CA THR A 158 -34.31 -9.65 -6.79
C THR A 158 -34.97 -8.33 -7.18
N LEU A 159 -34.16 -7.32 -7.52
CA LEU A 159 -34.66 -6.01 -7.91
C LEU A 159 -35.03 -6.02 -9.41
N GLN A 160 -36.25 -5.54 -9.71
CA GLN A 160 -36.84 -5.49 -11.07
C GLN A 160 -36.83 -6.84 -11.83
N GLY A 161 -36.84 -7.97 -11.11
CA GLY A 161 -36.88 -9.32 -11.70
C GLY A 161 -35.66 -9.69 -12.56
N LYS A 162 -34.56 -8.93 -12.47
CA LYS A 162 -33.38 -9.10 -13.36
C LYS A 162 -32.02 -8.92 -12.69
N LYS A 163 -31.96 -8.34 -11.49
CA LYS A 163 -30.71 -8.18 -10.73
C LYS A 163 -30.88 -8.78 -9.34
N PHE A 164 -30.01 -9.72 -9.01
CA PHE A 164 -29.97 -10.34 -7.70
C PHE A 164 -28.89 -9.70 -6.84
N TYR A 165 -29.18 -9.48 -5.58
CA TYR A 165 -28.28 -8.89 -4.60
C TYR A 165 -28.23 -9.75 -3.33
N MET A 166 -27.04 -9.85 -2.74
CA MET A 166 -26.79 -10.56 -1.50
C MET A 166 -26.09 -9.60 -0.54
N TYR A 167 -26.68 -9.42 0.64
CA TYR A 167 -26.16 -8.56 1.69
C TYR A 167 -25.60 -9.46 2.79
N THR A 168 -24.33 -9.30 3.14
CA THR A 168 -23.71 -10.07 4.22
C THR A 168 -23.08 -9.18 5.28
N MET A 169 -23.10 -9.62 6.54
CA MET A 169 -22.24 -9.07 7.60
C MET A 169 -21.08 -10.03 7.83
N GLN A 170 -19.85 -9.52 7.80
CA GLN A 170 -18.63 -10.33 7.86
C GLN A 170 -17.42 -9.51 8.32
N ASN A 171 -16.39 -10.18 8.85
CA ASN A 171 -15.06 -9.58 8.93
C ASN A 171 -14.44 -9.54 7.51
N ILE A 172 -13.81 -8.42 7.15
CA ILE A 172 -13.03 -8.29 5.90
C ILE A 172 -11.54 -8.00 6.12
N GLY A 173 -11.06 -7.93 7.37
CA GLY A 173 -9.64 -7.79 7.65
C GLY A 173 -9.31 -7.35 9.07
N VAL A 174 -8.29 -6.50 9.21
CA VAL A 174 -7.96 -5.82 10.47
C VAL A 174 -7.72 -4.34 10.20
N LYS A 175 -8.15 -3.50 11.15
CA LYS A 175 -7.71 -2.11 11.27
C LYS A 175 -6.75 -1.96 12.44
N TYR A 176 -5.96 -0.90 12.41
CA TYR A 176 -5.13 -0.46 13.52
C TYR A 176 -5.79 0.76 14.17
N ASP A 177 -5.78 0.85 15.50
CA ASP A 177 -6.18 2.08 16.19
C ASP A 177 -5.02 3.08 16.36
N GLU A 178 -5.30 4.25 16.93
CA GLU A 178 -4.35 5.34 17.18
C GLU A 178 -3.17 4.95 18.10
N HIS A 179 -3.19 3.76 18.69
CA HIS A 179 -2.12 3.20 19.51
C HIS A 179 -1.48 1.95 18.88
N GLY A 180 -1.82 1.65 17.62
CA GLY A 180 -1.27 0.53 16.85
C GLY A 180 -1.86 -0.84 17.18
N ASN A 181 -2.96 -0.93 17.95
CA ASN A 181 -3.60 -2.20 18.26
C ASN A 181 -4.45 -2.70 17.08
N GLN A 182 -4.31 -3.98 16.73
CA GLN A 182 -5.16 -4.61 15.72
C GLN A 182 -6.58 -4.85 16.26
N LYS A 183 -7.59 -4.53 15.44
CA LYS A 183 -9.01 -4.81 15.69
C LYS A 183 -9.63 -5.40 14.42
N PRO A 184 -10.55 -6.39 14.51
CA PRO A 184 -11.25 -6.92 13.34
C PRO A 184 -12.02 -5.83 12.61
N PHE A 185 -12.09 -5.90 11.28
CA PHE A 185 -12.77 -4.91 10.46
C PHE A 185 -14.09 -5.46 9.90
N TYR A 186 -15.16 -5.30 10.68
CA TYR A 186 -16.50 -5.76 10.30
C TYR A 186 -17.19 -4.79 9.35
N CYS A 187 -17.75 -5.33 8.28
CA CYS A 187 -18.51 -4.57 7.29
C CYS A 187 -19.77 -5.32 6.85
N MET A 188 -20.84 -4.56 6.58
CA MET A 188 -21.85 -5.02 5.64
C MET A 188 -21.26 -4.95 4.23
N VAL A 189 -21.24 -6.08 3.52
CA VAL A 189 -20.80 -6.15 2.13
C VAL A 189 -22.00 -6.45 1.25
N VAL A 190 -22.18 -5.62 0.22
CA VAL A 190 -23.29 -5.74 -0.73
C VAL A 190 -22.74 -6.32 -2.03
N TYR A 191 -23.19 -7.52 -2.36
CA TYR A 191 -22.86 -8.21 -3.60
C TYR A 191 -23.99 -8.07 -4.62
N GLN A 192 -23.65 -7.92 -5.91
CA GLN A 192 -24.57 -8.12 -7.03
C GLN A 192 -24.16 -9.39 -7.78
N ARG A 193 -25.14 -10.24 -8.14
CA ARG A 193 -24.92 -11.41 -9.01
C ARG A 193 -24.36 -10.96 -10.37
N MET A 194 -23.31 -11.62 -10.83
CA MET A 194 -22.70 -11.44 -12.14
C MET A 194 -23.54 -12.15 -13.20
N THR A 195 -23.62 -11.58 -14.40
CA THR A 195 -24.03 -12.34 -15.60
C THR A 195 -22.92 -13.32 -16.02
N ASP A 196 -23.27 -14.37 -16.77
CA ASP A 196 -22.30 -15.36 -17.28
C ASP A 196 -21.14 -14.72 -18.05
N ASN A 197 -21.42 -13.63 -18.79
CA ASN A 197 -20.43 -12.85 -19.53
C ASN A 197 -19.48 -12.08 -18.60
N GLU A 198 -19.99 -11.50 -17.51
CA GLU A 198 -19.15 -10.88 -16.47
C GLU A 198 -18.30 -11.91 -15.73
N LEU A 199 -18.88 -13.07 -15.36
CA LEU A 199 -18.15 -14.14 -14.70
C LEU A 199 -17.08 -14.78 -15.62
N ALA A 200 -17.38 -14.97 -16.91
CA ALA A 200 -16.40 -15.43 -17.90
C ALA A 200 -15.26 -14.42 -18.11
N LYS A 201 -15.57 -13.11 -18.10
CA LYS A 201 -14.55 -12.05 -18.10
C LYS A 201 -13.73 -12.06 -16.82
N MET A 202 -14.35 -12.27 -15.65
CA MET A 202 -13.65 -12.36 -14.37
C MET A 202 -12.66 -13.52 -14.37
N LYS A 203 -13.11 -14.72 -14.71
CA LYS A 203 -12.28 -15.94 -14.87
C LYS A 203 -11.14 -15.79 -15.88
N LYS A 204 -11.25 -14.88 -16.85
CA LYS A 204 -10.18 -14.56 -17.82
C LYS A 204 -9.25 -13.44 -17.35
N ALA A 205 -9.74 -12.51 -16.54
CA ALA A 205 -8.96 -11.39 -16.00
C ALA A 205 -8.18 -11.76 -14.72
N TYR A 206 -8.57 -12.86 -14.08
CA TYR A 206 -7.94 -13.47 -12.92
C TYR A 206 -7.60 -14.92 -13.29
N ASP A 207 -6.47 -15.12 -13.99
CA ASP A 207 -6.03 -16.45 -14.47
C ASP A 207 -5.06 -17.16 -13.49
N TYR A 208 -4.67 -16.48 -12.41
CA TYR A 208 -3.75 -16.95 -11.39
C TYR A 208 -4.50 -17.45 -10.13
N ASP A 209 -4.42 -18.76 -9.89
CA ASP A 209 -4.79 -19.40 -8.62
C ASP A 209 -3.67 -19.21 -7.58
N ALA A 210 -3.90 -18.47 -6.51
CA ALA A 210 -2.91 -18.23 -5.46
C ALA A 210 -2.83 -19.37 -4.42
N ASN A 211 -3.71 -20.38 -4.50
CA ASN A 211 -3.61 -21.61 -3.71
C ASN A 211 -2.83 -22.74 -4.43
N PHE A 212 -2.23 -22.46 -5.60
CA PHE A 212 -1.43 -23.42 -6.38
C PHE A 212 0.04 -23.00 -6.41
N ASP A 213 0.97 -23.80 -5.89
CA ASP A 213 2.41 -23.49 -5.92
C ASP A 213 2.97 -23.29 -7.34
N PHE A 214 4.04 -22.50 -7.50
CA PHE A 214 4.71 -22.37 -8.80
C PHE A 214 5.79 -23.44 -8.98
N THR A 215 5.41 -24.55 -9.59
CA THR A 215 6.33 -25.67 -9.89
C THR A 215 7.20 -25.45 -11.14
N GLY A 216 7.05 -24.31 -11.83
CA GLY A 216 7.87 -23.96 -12.98
C GLY A 216 9.28 -23.53 -12.56
N ALA A 217 10.31 -24.19 -13.07
CA ALA A 217 11.67 -23.67 -12.96
C ALA A 217 11.81 -22.40 -13.82
N VAL A 218 12.34 -21.32 -13.22
CA VAL A 218 12.77 -20.15 -14.00
C VAL A 218 14.03 -20.54 -14.78
N PRO A 219 14.06 -20.36 -16.12
CA PRO A 219 15.26 -20.62 -16.94
C PRO A 219 16.46 -19.81 -16.46
N ASP A 220 17.67 -20.37 -16.51
CA ASP A 220 18.87 -19.72 -15.96
C ASP A 220 19.22 -18.42 -16.70
N ASP A 221 19.07 -18.37 -18.02
CA ASP A 221 19.23 -17.16 -18.84
C ASP A 221 18.22 -16.05 -18.49
N CYS A 222 17.05 -16.43 -17.98
CA CYS A 222 15.99 -15.53 -17.54
C CYS A 222 16.15 -15.07 -16.08
N LYS A 223 17.05 -15.66 -15.28
CA LYS A 223 17.37 -15.16 -13.93
C LYS A 223 18.20 -13.88 -14.06
N PHE A 224 17.96 -12.92 -13.17
CA PHE A 224 18.71 -11.67 -13.10
C PHE A 224 19.55 -11.59 -11.84
N ARG A 225 20.51 -10.67 -11.83
CA ARG A 225 21.10 -10.12 -10.61
C ARG A 225 20.88 -8.60 -10.60
N VAL A 226 21.27 -7.97 -9.51
CA VAL A 226 21.44 -6.52 -9.44
C VAL A 226 22.86 -6.24 -8.98
N SER A 227 23.55 -5.35 -9.69
CA SER A 227 24.78 -4.73 -9.21
C SER A 227 24.47 -3.35 -8.67
N ALA A 228 25.28 -2.86 -7.75
CA ALA A 228 25.15 -1.51 -7.22
C ALA A 228 26.52 -0.82 -7.17
N ARG A 229 26.58 0.42 -7.63
CA ARG A 229 27.74 1.30 -7.48
C ARG A 229 27.38 2.42 -6.52
N TYR A 230 28.21 2.59 -5.49
CA TYR A 230 28.13 3.74 -4.61
C TYR A 230 29.01 4.87 -5.17
N TYR A 231 28.44 6.06 -5.32
CA TYR A 231 29.16 7.28 -5.67
C TYR A 231 29.23 8.18 -4.43
N ASN A 232 30.39 8.17 -3.76
CA ASN A 232 30.69 9.10 -2.68
C ASN A 232 30.89 10.52 -3.25
N PRO A 233 30.32 11.59 -2.65
CA PRO A 233 30.68 12.96 -3.02
C PRO A 233 32.20 13.24 -2.99
N ASP A 234 32.96 12.47 -2.21
CA ASP A 234 34.39 12.67 -1.99
C ASP A 234 35.34 11.73 -2.78
N ASP A 235 34.89 11.23 -3.94
CA ASP A 235 35.64 10.37 -4.88
C ASP A 235 36.03 8.97 -4.36
N PHE A 236 35.42 8.53 -3.26
CA PHE A 236 35.56 7.17 -2.73
C PHE A 236 34.70 6.17 -3.52
N GLU A 237 35.12 5.80 -4.74
CA GLU A 237 34.62 4.61 -5.45
C GLU A 237 35.12 3.34 -4.75
N GLU A 238 34.43 2.91 -3.69
CA GLU A 238 34.70 1.63 -3.07
C GLU A 238 33.97 0.50 -3.81
N GLY A 239 34.71 -0.55 -4.20
CA GLY A 239 34.23 -1.68 -5.02
C GLY A 239 33.29 -2.66 -4.31
N THR A 240 32.45 -2.18 -3.41
CA THR A 240 31.63 -2.97 -2.45
C THR A 240 30.42 -3.65 -3.10
N ASN A 241 30.15 -3.39 -4.39
CA ASN A 241 28.89 -3.74 -5.06
C ASN A 241 27.64 -3.27 -4.27
N GLY A 242 27.76 -2.16 -3.54
CA GLY A 242 26.72 -1.62 -2.66
C GLY A 242 26.48 -2.40 -1.38
N SER A 243 27.39 -3.28 -0.95
CA SER A 243 27.29 -3.93 0.37
C SER A 243 27.53 -2.97 1.53
N VAL A 244 28.21 -1.85 1.28
CA VAL A 244 28.52 -0.78 2.24
C VAL A 244 28.09 0.54 1.59
N ILE A 245 27.25 1.30 2.29
CA ILE A 245 26.58 2.50 1.76
C ILE A 245 26.60 3.62 2.82
N VAL A 246 26.85 4.85 2.39
CA VAL A 246 26.72 6.05 3.23
C VAL A 246 25.30 6.62 3.17
N ALA A 247 24.72 6.96 4.32
CA ALA A 247 23.48 7.72 4.39
C ALA A 247 23.59 9.08 3.65
N PHE A 248 22.56 9.45 2.89
CA PHE A 248 22.52 10.56 1.91
C PHE A 248 23.45 10.44 0.69
N GLY A 249 24.36 9.46 0.68
CA GLY A 249 25.22 9.12 -0.45
C GLY A 249 24.44 8.52 -1.64
N ASN A 250 24.87 8.81 -2.87
CA ASN A 250 24.14 8.40 -4.08
C ASN A 250 24.49 6.97 -4.50
N VAL A 251 23.49 6.08 -4.52
CA VAL A 251 23.66 4.69 -4.96
C VAL A 251 22.96 4.49 -6.30
N GLU A 252 23.69 3.98 -7.28
CA GLU A 252 23.16 3.54 -8.57
C GLU A 252 23.06 2.03 -8.59
N PHE A 253 21.88 1.51 -8.91
CA PHE A 253 21.63 0.09 -9.11
C PHE A 253 21.46 -0.20 -10.60
N SER A 254 21.87 -1.39 -11.04
CA SER A 254 21.76 -1.85 -12.42
C SER A 254 21.25 -3.29 -12.49
N LEU A 255 20.21 -3.55 -13.29
CA LEU A 255 19.76 -4.91 -13.56
C LEU A 255 20.75 -5.63 -14.48
N THR A 256 21.21 -6.81 -14.06
CA THR A 256 22.18 -7.65 -14.78
C THR A 256 21.63 -9.07 -14.99
N ASP A 257 22.31 -9.86 -15.81
CA ASP A 257 21.96 -11.28 -16.01
C ASP A 257 22.33 -12.17 -14.80
N HIS A 258 22.06 -13.47 -14.90
CA HIS A 258 22.40 -14.47 -13.86
C HIS A 258 23.90 -14.62 -13.57
N LEU A 259 24.79 -14.05 -14.38
CA LEU A 259 26.24 -14.01 -14.17
C LEU A 259 26.69 -12.68 -13.54
N GLY A 260 25.86 -11.64 -13.59
CA GLY A 260 26.20 -10.27 -13.17
C GLY A 260 26.66 -9.36 -14.30
N THR A 261 26.45 -9.76 -15.57
CA THR A 261 26.84 -8.98 -16.75
C THR A 261 25.68 -8.11 -17.24
N ALA A 262 25.99 -6.94 -17.80
CA ALA A 262 25.02 -6.09 -18.50
C ALA A 262 24.75 -6.62 -19.93
N MET A 263 24.00 -7.72 -20.03
CA MET A 263 23.61 -8.31 -21.32
C MET A 263 22.45 -7.55 -21.97
N LEU A 264 22.49 -7.39 -23.31
CA LEU A 264 21.40 -6.84 -24.12
C LEU A 264 21.18 -7.71 -25.37
N PRO A 265 19.97 -8.22 -25.63
CA PRO A 265 18.80 -8.21 -24.74
C PRO A 265 19.06 -8.95 -23.41
N ASN A 266 18.34 -8.56 -22.36
CA ASN A 266 18.31 -9.25 -21.07
C ASN A 266 17.00 -10.08 -20.99
N PRO A 267 17.05 -11.42 -21.08
CA PRO A 267 15.86 -12.27 -21.13
C PRO A 267 14.92 -12.10 -19.93
N ALA A 268 15.41 -11.66 -18.77
CA ALA A 268 14.58 -11.34 -17.62
C ALA A 268 13.48 -10.29 -17.94
N LEU A 269 13.76 -9.35 -18.84
CA LEU A 269 12.82 -8.28 -19.21
C LEU A 269 11.64 -8.77 -20.06
N GLU A 270 11.81 -9.88 -20.78
CA GLU A 270 10.74 -10.56 -21.53
C GLU A 270 10.12 -11.71 -20.73
N TYR A 271 10.90 -12.40 -19.92
CA TYR A 271 10.43 -13.48 -19.07
C TYR A 271 9.50 -12.98 -17.97
N PHE A 272 9.91 -12.01 -17.15
CA PHE A 272 9.06 -11.49 -16.08
C PHE A 272 8.00 -10.51 -16.60
N ASP A 273 6.85 -10.48 -15.95
CA ASP A 273 5.76 -9.52 -16.23
C ASP A 273 6.03 -8.18 -15.52
N SER A 274 6.71 -8.24 -14.36
CA SER A 274 7.31 -7.08 -13.68
C SER A 274 8.49 -7.50 -12.81
N ILE A 275 9.36 -6.54 -12.49
CA ILE A 275 10.43 -6.71 -11.48
C ILE A 275 10.25 -5.61 -10.44
N VAL A 276 10.23 -5.99 -9.16
CA VAL A 276 9.90 -5.12 -8.02
C VAL A 276 11.00 -5.19 -6.97
N TRP A 277 11.35 -4.04 -6.39
CA TRP A 277 12.30 -3.90 -5.30
C TRP A 277 11.58 -3.53 -3.99
N ARG A 278 12.01 -4.13 -2.88
CA ARG A 278 11.53 -3.87 -1.51
C ARG A 278 12.59 -4.24 -0.46
N ALA A 279 12.41 -3.80 0.79
CA ALA A 279 13.21 -4.21 1.94
C ALA A 279 12.57 -5.36 2.76
N ASN A 280 13.27 -5.82 3.81
CA ASN A 280 12.68 -6.48 5.00
C ASN A 280 12.35 -5.48 6.13
N ASP A 281 13.03 -4.34 6.19
CA ASP A 281 12.91 -3.38 7.28
C ASP A 281 11.61 -2.57 7.19
N ARG A 282 11.08 -2.19 8.36
CA ARG A 282 9.88 -1.33 8.49
C ARG A 282 10.20 0.16 8.27
N ILE A 283 11.48 0.56 8.41
CA ILE A 283 11.97 1.93 8.23
C ILE A 283 11.88 2.37 6.76
N VAL A 284 11.94 1.43 5.82
CA VAL A 284 11.82 1.67 4.37
C VAL A 284 10.64 0.86 3.81
N PRO A 285 9.39 1.31 4.05
CA PRO A 285 8.18 0.51 3.85
C PRO A 285 7.74 0.40 2.38
N ASP A 286 8.30 1.22 1.51
CA ASP A 286 7.83 1.38 0.14
C ASP A 286 8.31 0.27 -0.80
N ARG A 287 7.63 0.12 -1.93
CA ARG A 287 8.06 -0.73 -3.04
C ARG A 287 8.35 0.10 -4.29
N TYR A 288 9.39 -0.27 -5.03
CA TYR A 288 9.77 0.36 -6.29
C TYR A 288 9.64 -0.63 -7.44
N VAL A 289 8.90 -0.27 -8.50
CA VAL A 289 8.73 -1.14 -9.67
C VAL A 289 9.77 -0.78 -10.72
N ILE A 290 10.86 -1.57 -10.78
CA ILE A 290 11.97 -1.41 -11.72
C ILE A 290 11.49 -1.64 -13.16
N HIS A 291 10.68 -2.67 -13.38
CA HIS A 291 10.25 -3.09 -14.70
C HIS A 291 8.76 -3.47 -14.73
N ARG A 292 8.11 -3.18 -15.86
CA ARG A 292 6.83 -3.78 -16.27
C ARG A 292 6.95 -4.13 -17.75
N ASN A 293 6.65 -5.38 -18.09
CA ASN A 293 6.77 -5.90 -19.44
C ASN A 293 5.68 -5.32 -20.35
N ASN A 294 6.06 -4.27 -21.09
CA ASN A 294 5.26 -3.69 -22.15
C ASN A 294 5.90 -4.07 -23.49
N GLN A 295 5.19 -4.86 -24.31
CA GLN A 295 5.64 -5.41 -25.62
C GLN A 295 5.98 -4.37 -26.71
N SER A 296 6.05 -3.08 -26.36
CA SER A 296 6.28 -1.94 -27.25
C SER A 296 7.55 -1.14 -26.92
N LYS A 297 8.33 -1.53 -25.89
CA LYS A 297 9.61 -0.89 -25.56
C LYS A 297 10.79 -1.72 -26.07
N ALA A 298 11.76 -1.06 -26.70
CA ALA A 298 13.07 -1.65 -26.95
C ALA A 298 13.78 -1.94 -25.62
N GLN A 299 14.53 -3.05 -25.55
CA GLN A 299 15.30 -3.38 -24.36
C GLN A 299 16.52 -2.45 -24.22
N THR A 300 16.68 -1.85 -23.05
CA THR A 300 17.84 -1.03 -22.66
C THR A 300 18.38 -1.54 -21.33
N VAL A 301 19.59 -1.12 -20.95
CA VAL A 301 20.05 -1.30 -19.56
C VAL A 301 19.04 -0.59 -18.65
N LEU A 302 18.60 -1.25 -17.58
CA LEU A 302 17.78 -0.63 -16.54
C LEU A 302 18.69 -0.25 -15.39
N THR A 303 18.86 1.05 -15.18
CA THR A 303 19.51 1.61 -13.99
C THR A 303 18.54 2.53 -13.23
N TRP A 304 18.73 2.64 -11.93
CA TRP A 304 17.97 3.56 -11.07
C TRP A 304 18.86 4.03 -9.92
N THR A 305 18.65 5.28 -9.47
CA THR A 305 19.41 5.87 -8.37
C THR A 305 18.52 6.15 -7.16
N THR A 306 19.10 6.05 -5.96
CA THR A 306 18.44 6.38 -4.70
C THR A 306 19.45 6.89 -3.68
N ARG A 307 18.96 7.51 -2.62
CA ARG A 307 19.68 7.68 -1.35
C ARG A 307 18.94 6.93 -0.25
N PHE A 308 19.63 6.62 0.85
CA PHE A 308 19.02 6.14 2.09
C PHE A 308 19.27 7.17 3.18
N PHE A 309 18.31 7.40 4.07
CA PHE A 309 18.39 8.49 5.07
C PHE A 309 18.87 8.03 6.45
N TYR A 310 18.84 6.72 6.72
CA TYR A 310 18.99 6.15 8.06
C TYR A 310 20.27 5.32 8.16
N THR A 311 20.81 5.14 9.37
CA THR A 311 21.77 4.06 9.64
C THR A 311 21.06 2.72 9.77
N ASN A 312 21.57 1.68 9.11
CA ASN A 312 21.09 0.30 9.25
C ASN A 312 22.22 -0.69 8.85
N PRO A 313 22.90 -1.33 9.81
CA PRO A 313 24.06 -2.20 9.55
C PRO A 313 23.69 -3.64 9.12
N ASN A 314 22.48 -3.87 8.59
CA ASN A 314 22.08 -5.11 7.89
C ASN A 314 20.75 -4.92 7.12
N LEU A 315 20.61 -3.85 6.33
CA LEU A 315 19.41 -3.68 5.51
C LEU A 315 19.39 -4.76 4.42
N THR A 316 18.39 -5.66 4.46
CA THR A 316 18.23 -6.68 3.41
C THR A 316 17.19 -6.21 2.40
N THR A 317 17.53 -6.21 1.12
CA THR A 317 16.58 -5.90 0.04
C THR A 317 16.42 -7.05 -0.94
N TYR A 318 15.23 -7.10 -1.55
CA TYR A 318 14.78 -8.18 -2.42
C TYR A 318 14.33 -7.61 -3.76
N PHE A 319 14.85 -8.21 -4.82
CA PHE A 319 14.49 -7.93 -6.20
C PHE A 319 13.69 -9.11 -6.72
N GLU A 320 12.39 -8.92 -6.83
CA GLU A 320 11.40 -9.97 -7.03
C GLU A 320 10.92 -9.97 -8.48
N GLY A 321 11.17 -11.08 -9.17
CA GLY A 321 10.72 -11.31 -10.54
C GLY A 321 9.32 -11.91 -10.53
N TYR A 322 8.34 -11.14 -11.00
CA TYR A 322 6.94 -11.55 -11.01
C TYR A 322 6.56 -12.22 -12.34
N LYS A 323 5.86 -13.37 -12.26
CA LYS A 323 5.20 -14.02 -13.39
C LYS A 323 3.76 -14.40 -13.02
N LYS A 324 2.78 -13.98 -13.82
CA LYS A 324 1.34 -14.14 -13.56
C LYS A 324 0.96 -13.75 -12.12
N GLY A 325 1.44 -12.60 -11.64
CA GLY A 325 1.18 -12.12 -10.27
C GLY A 325 1.90 -12.86 -9.14
N ARG A 326 2.72 -13.88 -9.42
CA ARG A 326 3.54 -14.61 -8.45
C ARG A 326 4.97 -14.11 -8.44
N ILE A 327 5.60 -14.00 -7.28
CA ILE A 327 7.07 -14.00 -7.21
C ILE A 327 7.52 -15.41 -7.61
N VAL A 328 8.27 -15.54 -8.71
CA VAL A 328 8.84 -16.84 -9.15
C VAL A 328 10.36 -16.85 -9.15
N TYR A 329 10.98 -15.70 -8.92
CA TYR A 329 12.41 -15.55 -8.65
C TYR A 329 12.64 -14.41 -7.65
N THR A 330 13.66 -14.54 -6.81
CA THR A 330 14.11 -13.47 -5.90
C THR A 330 15.62 -13.43 -5.91
N TYR A 331 16.18 -12.25 -6.18
CA TYR A 331 17.57 -11.93 -5.90
C TYR A 331 17.64 -11.07 -4.64
N THR A 332 18.57 -11.38 -3.73
CA THR A 332 18.69 -10.72 -2.42
C THR A 332 20.02 -9.98 -2.33
N MET A 333 20.00 -8.76 -1.81
CA MET A 333 21.20 -8.00 -1.44
C MET A 333 21.15 -7.61 0.04
N HIS A 334 22.33 -7.48 0.65
CA HIS A 334 22.52 -6.96 2.00
C HIS A 334 23.31 -5.65 1.90
N HIS A 335 22.96 -4.68 2.73
CA HIS A 335 23.55 -3.35 2.73
C HIS A 335 23.81 -2.88 4.16
N ASP A 336 25.06 -2.60 4.46
CA ASP A 336 25.50 -1.96 5.69
C ASP A 336 25.47 -0.45 5.46
N ILE A 337 24.34 0.17 5.83
CA ILE A 337 24.17 1.63 5.71
C ILE A 337 24.72 2.28 6.99
N TYR A 338 25.80 3.03 6.84
CA TYR A 338 26.45 3.75 7.93
C TYR A 338 26.42 5.27 7.69
N PHE A 339 26.84 6.02 8.70
CA PHE A 339 27.25 7.41 8.55
C PHE A 339 28.61 7.60 9.22
N ASP A 340 29.30 8.66 8.82
CA ASP A 340 30.48 9.22 9.46
C ASP A 340 30.35 10.76 9.43
N LYS A 341 31.03 11.45 10.34
CA LYS A 341 31.07 12.92 10.44
C LYS A 341 29.67 13.56 10.39
N PHE A 342 29.45 14.56 9.54
CA PHE A 342 28.14 15.03 9.12
C PHE A 342 27.92 14.76 7.63
N LEU A 343 26.99 13.86 7.32
CA LEU A 343 26.69 13.38 5.95
C LEU A 343 27.95 12.88 5.19
N CYS A 344 28.95 12.37 5.93
CA CYS A 344 30.27 11.97 5.46
C CYS A 344 31.12 13.05 4.75
N PHE A 345 30.75 14.33 4.80
CA PHE A 345 31.48 15.39 4.10
C PHE A 345 32.93 15.55 4.60
N ASP A 346 33.88 15.66 3.67
CA ASP A 346 35.18 16.26 3.94
C ASP A 346 35.09 17.79 4.07
N TRP A 347 35.21 18.30 5.30
CA TRP A 347 35.24 19.73 5.58
C TRP A 347 36.39 20.50 4.91
N GLY A 348 37.42 19.81 4.38
CA GLY A 348 38.45 20.41 3.53
C GLY A 348 38.01 20.71 2.10
N LYS A 349 36.89 20.12 1.64
CA LYS A 349 36.33 20.31 0.29
C LYS A 349 35.02 21.11 0.37
N PHE A 350 35.12 22.41 0.09
CA PHE A 350 33.97 23.33 0.15
C PHE A 350 33.93 24.30 -1.02
N SER A 351 32.74 24.78 -1.38
CA SER A 351 32.56 25.83 -2.40
C SER A 351 32.71 27.24 -1.80
N MET A 352 33.54 28.07 -2.42
CA MET A 352 33.61 29.51 -2.13
C MET A 352 32.54 30.34 -2.85
N SER A 353 31.79 29.75 -3.80
CA SER A 353 30.76 30.48 -4.54
C SER A 353 29.79 29.52 -5.25
N LYS A 354 28.51 29.59 -4.87
CA LYS A 354 27.44 28.62 -5.21
C LYS A 354 27.80 27.19 -4.78
N PRO A 355 27.24 26.66 -3.67
CA PRO A 355 27.36 25.24 -3.38
C PRO A 355 26.67 24.43 -4.47
N ARG A 356 27.01 23.15 -4.54
CA ARG A 356 26.10 22.16 -5.11
C ARG A 356 25.00 21.88 -4.07
N GLU A 357 23.77 22.02 -4.52
CA GLU A 357 22.58 21.61 -3.77
C GLU A 357 21.95 20.42 -4.50
N PHE A 358 21.36 19.48 -3.76
CA PHE A 358 20.61 18.37 -4.35
C PHE A 358 19.44 17.94 -3.48
N THR A 359 18.35 17.56 -4.14
CA THR A 359 17.24 16.86 -3.49
C THR A 359 17.62 15.40 -3.25
N ALA A 360 17.56 14.97 -1.99
CA ALA A 360 17.76 13.59 -1.59
C ALA A 360 16.40 12.89 -1.42
N THR A 361 16.19 11.82 -2.18
CA THR A 361 14.96 11.00 -2.17
C THR A 361 15.32 9.52 -2.00
N CYS A 362 14.43 8.75 -1.36
CA CYS A 362 14.54 7.30 -1.28
C CYS A 362 13.44 6.64 -2.12
N LEU A 363 13.80 5.65 -2.95
CA LEU A 363 12.81 4.89 -3.73
C LEU A 363 12.00 3.88 -2.86
N LEU A 364 12.51 3.57 -1.67
CA LEU A 364 11.90 2.69 -0.66
C LEU A 364 11.41 3.44 0.60
N ASP A 365 11.48 4.77 0.61
CA ASP A 365 10.79 5.66 1.56
C ASP A 365 10.44 6.95 0.82
N LYS A 366 9.24 7.01 0.25
CA LYS A 366 8.76 8.17 -0.52
C LYS A 366 8.13 9.24 0.38
N SER A 367 7.97 8.96 1.67
CA SER A 367 7.37 9.90 2.64
C SER A 367 8.33 11.03 3.04
N ARG A 368 9.62 10.84 2.74
CA ARG A 368 10.71 11.74 3.11
C ARG A 368 11.50 12.20 1.89
N SER A 369 11.76 13.50 1.86
CA SER A 369 12.58 14.19 0.87
C SER A 369 13.33 15.30 1.59
N PHE A 370 14.61 15.48 1.26
CA PHE A 370 15.45 16.49 1.89
C PHE A 370 16.18 17.31 0.84
N THR A 371 16.51 18.57 1.14
CA THR A 371 17.43 19.36 0.33
C THR A 371 18.75 19.46 1.07
N VAL A 372 19.80 18.92 0.47
CA VAL A 372 21.17 18.93 0.97
C VAL A 372 21.92 20.07 0.30
N TYR A 373 22.60 20.90 1.08
CA TYR A 373 23.52 21.93 0.61
C TYR A 373 24.93 21.56 1.06
N GLU A 374 25.80 21.22 0.11
CA GLU A 374 27.18 20.79 0.35
C GLU A 374 28.02 21.90 1.03
N PRO A 375 29.16 21.57 1.67
CA PRO A 375 29.98 22.52 2.43
C PRO A 375 30.35 23.78 1.65
N ARG A 376 30.21 24.94 2.30
CA ARG A 376 30.41 26.26 1.68
C ARG A 376 30.84 27.33 2.66
N THR A 377 31.48 28.38 2.17
CA THR A 377 31.87 29.56 2.98
C THR A 377 30.69 30.49 3.25
N TYR A 378 30.49 30.92 4.49
CA TYR A 378 29.57 32.00 4.84
C TYR A 378 30.16 33.36 4.47
N ASN A 379 29.42 34.18 3.72
CA ASN A 379 29.86 35.50 3.23
C ASN A 379 31.25 35.49 2.54
N ASN A 380 31.59 34.39 1.87
CA ASN A 380 32.88 34.13 1.20
C ASN A 380 34.11 34.10 2.15
N ASP A 381 33.90 33.93 3.45
CA ASP A 381 34.97 33.76 4.44
C ASP A 381 35.37 32.28 4.55
N MET A 382 36.61 31.96 4.19
CA MET A 382 37.17 30.60 4.27
C MET A 382 37.25 30.08 5.72
N ASN A 383 37.25 30.97 6.71
CA ASN A 383 37.28 30.63 8.13
C ASN A 383 35.88 30.39 8.71
N LYS A 384 34.87 30.18 7.85
CA LYS A 384 33.43 30.02 8.16
C LYS A 384 32.76 29.01 7.22
N VAL A 385 33.30 27.80 7.17
CA VAL A 385 32.72 26.70 6.38
C VAL A 385 31.50 26.12 7.11
N TYR A 386 30.39 25.93 6.40
CA TYR A 386 29.19 25.27 6.92
C TYR A 386 28.49 24.44 5.85
N ALA A 387 27.73 23.43 6.29
CA ALA A 387 26.80 22.67 5.46
C ALA A 387 25.38 22.75 6.04
N GLU A 388 24.38 22.43 5.22
CA GLU A 388 22.98 22.59 5.62
C GLU A 388 22.08 21.48 5.05
N LEU A 389 21.09 21.07 5.85
CA LEU A 389 20.10 20.08 5.50
C LEU A 389 18.69 20.58 5.86
N ARG A 390 17.74 20.50 4.91
CA ARG A 390 16.33 20.87 5.09
C ARG A 390 15.41 19.69 4.78
N TYR A 391 14.30 19.56 5.50
CA TYR A 391 13.20 18.67 5.10
C TYR A 391 12.33 19.36 4.04
N ASN A 392 11.88 18.61 3.04
CA ASN A 392 11.00 19.09 1.98
C ASN A 392 9.57 18.62 2.24
N SER A 393 8.78 19.40 2.98
CA SER A 393 7.36 19.10 3.15
C SER A 393 6.60 19.23 1.83
N GLU A 394 5.93 18.16 1.40
CA GLU A 394 5.04 18.18 0.23
C GLU A 394 3.89 19.19 0.38
N GLU A 395 3.57 19.62 1.60
CA GLU A 395 2.52 20.59 1.89
C GLU A 395 2.99 22.05 1.80
N LYS A 396 4.29 22.30 1.63
CA LYS A 396 4.86 23.65 1.64
C LYS A 396 4.24 24.53 0.55
N GLY A 397 3.62 25.63 0.96
CA GLY A 397 2.85 26.53 0.08
C GLY A 397 1.40 26.10 -0.22
N LYS A 398 0.91 24.98 0.32
CA LYS A 398 -0.50 24.53 0.17
C LYS A 398 -1.42 24.99 1.32
N GLY A 399 -0.85 25.39 2.46
CA GLY A 399 -1.57 25.97 3.60
C GLY A 399 -1.05 25.48 4.96
N ASN A 400 -1.60 26.04 6.04
CA ASN A 400 -1.26 25.74 7.44
C ASN A 400 0.25 25.66 7.74
N ASP A 401 0.90 26.81 7.71
CA ASP A 401 2.35 26.96 7.91
C ASP A 401 2.83 26.38 9.27
N ILE A 402 1.96 26.32 10.29
CA ILE A 402 2.26 25.70 11.60
C ILE A 402 2.46 24.18 11.46
N ALA A 403 1.56 23.46 10.78
CA ALA A 403 1.69 22.01 10.62
C ALA A 403 2.89 21.63 9.73
N ILE A 404 3.23 22.48 8.76
CA ILE A 404 4.45 22.33 7.96
C ILE A 404 5.69 22.45 8.86
N LEU A 405 5.73 23.46 9.74
CA LEU A 405 6.81 23.69 10.70
C LEU A 405 6.93 22.58 11.75
N GLU A 406 5.81 22.08 12.28
CA GLU A 406 5.76 20.93 13.19
C GLU A 406 6.27 19.65 12.52
N LYS A 407 5.97 19.45 11.23
CA LYS A 407 6.53 18.33 10.46
C LYS A 407 8.02 18.51 10.20
N GLU A 408 8.46 19.70 9.76
CA GLU A 408 9.89 19.99 9.51
C GLU A 408 10.75 19.77 10.75
N ILE A 409 10.34 20.26 11.92
CA ILE A 409 11.10 20.05 13.17
C ILE A 409 11.09 18.58 13.59
N SER A 410 9.96 17.87 13.47
CA SER A 410 9.85 16.45 13.85
C SER A 410 10.75 15.57 12.98
N GLU A 411 10.65 15.73 11.66
CA GLU A 411 11.40 14.95 10.67
C GLU A 411 12.92 15.16 10.80
N LEU A 412 13.36 16.41 10.96
CA LEU A 412 14.77 16.72 11.20
C LEU A 412 15.24 16.22 12.58
N THR A 413 14.39 16.28 13.62
CA THR A 413 14.76 15.79 14.96
C THR A 413 14.89 14.27 14.99
N GLU A 414 13.95 13.53 14.39
CA GLU A 414 14.02 12.06 14.30
C GLU A 414 15.27 11.60 13.54
N LEU A 415 15.54 12.24 12.39
CA LEU A 415 16.73 11.98 11.60
C LEU A 415 18.02 12.22 12.43
N MET A 416 18.12 13.37 13.10
CA MET A 416 19.29 13.69 13.92
C MET A 416 19.43 12.76 15.13
N ILE A 417 18.33 12.22 15.67
CA ILE A 417 18.37 11.19 16.71
C ILE A 417 18.83 9.83 16.14
N ASN A 418 18.46 9.48 14.91
CA ASN A 418 18.89 8.24 14.25
C ASN A 418 20.41 8.18 14.06
N HIS A 419 21.04 9.29 13.67
CA HIS A 419 22.49 9.37 13.45
C HIS A 419 23.28 9.67 14.73
N TYR A 420 22.89 10.69 15.51
CA TYR A 420 23.72 11.26 16.58
C TYR A 420 23.17 11.00 18.00
N GLY A 421 22.07 10.25 18.14
CA GLY A 421 21.39 10.03 19.41
C GLY A 421 20.67 11.27 19.95
N LYS A 422 20.23 11.23 21.22
CA LYS A 422 19.53 12.38 21.81
C LYS A 422 20.48 13.58 21.99
N GLY A 423 20.20 14.66 21.26
CA GLY A 423 20.91 15.94 21.39
C GLY A 423 20.54 16.74 22.63
N THR A 424 21.30 17.80 22.89
CA THR A 424 21.09 18.71 24.01
C THR A 424 20.08 19.79 23.65
N GLU A 425 18.93 19.81 24.34
CA GLU A 425 17.95 20.90 24.27
C GLU A 425 18.58 22.20 24.81
N VAL A 426 18.69 23.23 23.96
CA VAL A 426 19.50 24.42 24.25
C VAL A 426 18.78 25.43 25.14
N GLY A 427 17.49 25.68 24.87
CA GLY A 427 16.62 26.55 25.67
C GLY A 427 17.26 27.88 26.06
N LYS A 428 17.36 28.15 27.37
CA LYS A 428 17.91 29.42 27.90
C LYS A 428 19.41 29.61 27.69
N GLN A 429 20.14 28.61 27.17
CA GLN A 429 21.59 28.68 26.93
C GLN A 429 21.94 29.07 25.47
N VAL A 430 20.95 29.51 24.67
CA VAL A 430 21.14 29.82 23.24
C VAL A 430 22.37 30.65 22.91
N GLU A 431 22.69 31.68 23.69
CA GLU A 431 23.87 32.52 23.44
C GLU A 431 25.20 31.83 23.78
N HIS A 432 25.24 30.89 24.72
CA HIS A 432 26.42 30.04 24.90
C HIS A 432 26.64 29.17 23.67
N TYR A 433 25.61 28.46 23.22
CA TYR A 433 25.71 27.59 22.04
C TYR A 433 25.98 28.39 20.75
N ARG A 434 25.46 29.62 20.60
CA ARG A 434 25.78 30.52 19.48
C ARG A 434 27.28 30.78 19.36
N THR A 435 28.01 30.98 20.46
CA THR A 435 29.46 31.19 20.42
C THR A 435 30.27 29.99 19.91
N LEU A 436 29.65 28.81 19.79
CA LEU A 436 30.28 27.61 19.21
C LEU A 436 30.24 27.59 17.68
N PHE A 437 29.52 28.52 17.03
CA PHE A 437 29.34 28.60 15.58
C PHE A 437 29.92 29.90 15.03
N LYS A 438 30.68 29.82 13.94
CA LYS A 438 31.31 30.97 13.26
C LYS A 438 30.54 31.42 12.01
N ALA A 439 29.75 30.53 11.42
CA ALA A 439 28.99 30.72 10.18
C ALA A 439 27.46 30.80 10.39
N LEU A 440 26.96 30.48 11.58
CA LEU A 440 25.53 30.58 11.93
C LEU A 440 25.03 32.05 11.85
N PRO A 441 23.87 32.33 11.21
CA PRO A 441 23.30 33.68 11.15
C PRO A 441 22.94 34.27 12.53
N GLU A 442 23.07 35.59 12.68
CA GLU A 442 22.82 36.28 13.96
C GLU A 442 21.40 36.07 14.51
N LYS A 443 20.40 35.99 13.62
CA LYS A 443 18.98 35.80 13.99
C LYS A 443 18.56 34.34 14.19
N ALA A 444 19.43 33.38 13.87
CA ALA A 444 19.14 31.97 13.98
C ALA A 444 18.88 31.56 15.44
N HIS A 445 17.81 30.79 15.69
CA HIS A 445 17.50 30.26 17.02
C HIS A 445 17.85 28.76 17.07
N ILE A 446 18.92 28.42 17.81
CA ILE A 446 19.31 27.03 18.05
C ILE A 446 18.31 26.39 19.02
N ILE A 447 17.70 25.28 18.60
CA ILE A 447 16.74 24.51 19.40
C ILE A 447 17.46 23.36 20.13
N THR A 448 18.22 22.57 19.36
CA THR A 448 18.91 21.36 19.83
C THR A 448 20.32 21.32 19.26
N TYR A 449 21.28 20.87 20.06
CA TYR A 449 22.70 20.79 19.70
C TYR A 449 23.23 19.35 19.77
N TRP A 450 24.09 18.99 18.80
CA TRP A 450 24.89 17.77 18.77
C TRP A 450 26.35 18.10 18.42
N ALA A 451 27.26 17.19 18.72
CA ALA A 451 28.65 17.27 18.25
C ALA A 451 29.23 15.87 18.00
N THR A 452 30.05 15.76 16.98
CA THR A 452 31.00 14.65 16.75
C THR A 452 32.40 15.08 17.20
N ALA A 453 33.42 14.27 16.93
CA ALA A 453 34.82 14.68 17.14
C ALA A 453 35.27 15.83 16.22
N ASP A 454 34.63 15.99 15.07
CA ASP A 454 35.05 16.89 13.99
C ASP A 454 34.01 17.94 13.60
N THR A 455 32.75 17.79 14.02
CA THR A 455 31.61 18.62 13.58
C THR A 455 30.74 19.07 14.76
N ARG A 456 30.30 20.33 14.74
CA ARG A 456 29.28 20.92 15.61
C ARG A 456 27.99 21.05 14.81
N ILE A 457 26.86 20.64 15.38
CA ILE A 457 25.59 20.55 14.64
C ILE A 457 24.47 21.16 15.48
N ALA A 458 23.62 21.96 14.83
CA ALA A 458 22.47 22.61 15.43
C ALA A 458 21.21 22.33 14.60
N LEU A 459 20.11 21.95 15.26
CA LEU A 459 18.78 22.13 14.70
C LEU A 459 18.35 23.57 14.97
N VAL A 460 18.02 24.29 13.92
CA VAL A 460 17.84 25.75 13.92
C VAL A 460 16.45 26.09 13.39
N PHE A 461 15.78 27.01 14.09
CA PHE A 461 14.65 27.75 13.56
C PHE A 461 15.15 29.02 12.87
N ASN A 462 14.96 29.12 11.56
CA ASN A 462 15.08 30.38 10.83
C ASN A 462 13.75 31.12 10.91
N ARG A 463 13.78 32.36 11.39
CA ARG A 463 12.63 33.26 11.39
C ARG A 463 12.82 34.39 10.38
N ASP A 464 11.81 34.66 9.57
CA ASP A 464 11.72 35.86 8.74
C ASP A 464 10.89 36.93 9.46
N ASP A 465 11.49 38.10 9.69
CA ASP A 465 10.82 39.23 10.35
C ASP A 465 9.82 39.96 9.43
N ALA A 466 9.82 39.67 8.11
CA ALA A 466 8.97 40.33 7.12
C ALA A 466 7.72 39.50 6.72
N ASP A 467 7.85 38.18 6.58
CA ASP A 467 6.71 37.26 6.38
C ASP A 467 7.01 35.89 7.01
N SER A 468 6.29 35.54 8.08
CA SER A 468 6.49 34.28 8.82
C SER A 468 6.15 33.02 8.00
N LYS A 469 5.63 33.14 6.78
CA LYS A 469 5.54 32.02 5.82
C LYS A 469 6.90 31.57 5.28
N ASN A 470 7.91 32.41 5.44
CA ASN A 470 9.31 32.09 5.15
C ASN A 470 10.05 31.57 6.40
N ASP A 471 9.36 31.32 7.51
CA ASP A 471 9.91 30.56 8.64
C ASP A 471 10.18 29.10 8.20
N TYR A 472 11.25 28.49 8.69
CA TYR A 472 11.56 27.07 8.44
C TYR A 472 12.53 26.50 9.49
N TYR A 473 12.52 25.18 9.62
CA TYR A 473 13.56 24.46 10.34
C TYR A 473 14.64 23.93 9.40
N TYR A 474 15.90 23.98 9.85
CA TYR A 474 17.03 23.40 9.13
C TYR A 474 18.08 22.88 10.12
N VAL A 475 18.90 21.94 9.66
CA VAL A 475 20.10 21.51 10.38
C VAL A 475 21.30 22.25 9.81
N HIS A 476 22.03 22.95 10.69
CA HIS A 476 23.25 23.70 10.43
C HIS A 476 24.44 22.92 10.98
N ALA A 477 25.49 22.70 10.17
CA ALA A 477 26.70 21.99 10.60
C ALA A 477 27.97 22.78 10.26
N GLU A 478 28.93 22.81 11.20
CA GLU A 478 30.24 23.46 11.04
C GLU A 478 31.36 22.57 11.61
N PRO A 479 32.56 22.54 11.02
CA PRO A 479 33.70 21.83 11.59
C PRO A 479 34.15 22.41 12.94
N VAL A 480 34.58 21.53 13.86
CA VAL A 480 35.06 21.84 15.22
C VAL A 480 36.37 22.64 15.19
N GLN A 481 37.19 22.44 14.16
CA GLN A 481 38.41 23.21 13.90
C GLN A 481 38.24 24.00 12.59
N GLN A 482 38.43 25.31 12.68
CA GLN A 482 38.44 26.31 11.61
C GLN A 482 39.47 27.37 11.97
#